data_AF-A0A815U166-F1
#
_entry.id   AF-A0A815U166-F1
#
_cell.length_a   1.000
_cell.length_b   1.000
_cell.length_c   1.000
_cell.angle_alpha   90.00
_cell.angle_beta   90.00
_cell.angle_gamma   90.00
#
_symmetry.space_group_name_H-M   'P 1'
#
loop_
_entity.id
_entity.type
_entity.pdbx_description
1 polymer ?
#
loop_
_entity_poly.entity_id
_entity_poly.type
_entity_poly.pdbx_seq_one_letter_code
_entity_poly.pdbx_strand_id
1 'polypeptide(L)'
;MVPKHAQSLIDISCNIIKYYVLLDFVLYSLHEIFSTDFYEKYYKNYLLVQIIINQLGGCVVYLFLMFNYEIVRHTLCLLFNRPLELIPDLFNKPYRAISPIDFWSRWHQIFKNTWIELIFKPISTLICHHWPYLPKFISYGISSMCVFLVS
;
A
#
# COMPACT_ATOMS: atom_id res chain seq x y z
N MET A 1 -30.22 -12.73 -17.49
CA MET A 1 -28.94 -12.03 -17.40
C MET A 1 -29.06 -11.01 -16.28
N VAL A 2 -28.30 -11.17 -15.19
CA VAL A 2 -28.19 -10.11 -14.18
C VAL A 2 -27.51 -8.91 -14.86
N PRO A 3 -28.06 -7.69 -14.78
CA PRO A 3 -27.40 -6.52 -15.33
C PRO A 3 -25.99 -6.42 -14.73
N LYS A 4 -24.96 -6.14 -15.55
CA LYS A 4 -23.56 -6.07 -15.09
C LYS A 4 -23.39 -5.24 -13.80
N HIS A 5 -24.18 -4.17 -13.65
CA HIS A 5 -24.24 -3.35 -12.44
C HIS A 5 -24.68 -4.09 -11.18
N ALA A 6 -25.68 -4.97 -11.26
CA ALA A 6 -26.15 -5.74 -10.11
C ALA A 6 -25.11 -6.77 -9.65
N GLN A 7 -24.35 -7.36 -10.58
CA GLN A 7 -23.23 -8.24 -10.23
C GLN A 7 -22.13 -7.45 -9.49
N SER A 8 -21.74 -6.27 -9.99
CA SER A 8 -20.74 -5.43 -9.32
C SER A 8 -21.18 -5.00 -7.91
N LEU A 9 -22.47 -4.69 -7.70
CA LEU A 9 -22.99 -4.34 -6.37
C LEU A 9 -22.95 -5.52 -5.39
N ILE A 10 -23.25 -6.73 -5.87
CA ILE A 10 -23.15 -7.95 -5.07
C ILE A 10 -21.69 -8.21 -4.71
N ASP A 11 -20.77 -8.12 -5.67
CA ASP A 11 -19.34 -8.34 -5.46
C ASP A 11 -18.77 -7.32 -4.45
N ILE A 12 -19.15 -6.04 -4.56
CA ILE A 12 -18.78 -5.00 -3.58
C ILE A 12 -19.30 -5.36 -2.20
N SER A 13 -20.57 -5.77 -2.10
CA SER A 13 -21.20 -6.09 -0.82
C SER A 13 -20.56 -7.30 -0.14
N CYS A 14 -20.28 -8.37 -0.90
CA CYS A 14 -19.56 -9.55 -0.40
C CYS A 14 -18.13 -9.20 0.05
N ASN A 15 -17.42 -8.37 -0.72
CA ASN A 15 -16.09 -7.91 -0.36
C ASN A 15 -16.13 -7.07 0.92
N ILE A 16 -17.03 -6.09 1.03
CA ILE A 16 -17.20 -5.27 2.24
C ILE A 16 -17.40 -6.15 3.47
N ILE A 17 -18.32 -7.11 3.42
CA ILE A 17 -18.57 -8.02 4.56
C ILE A 17 -17.32 -8.81 4.93
N LYS A 18 -16.66 -9.42 3.93
CA LYS A 18 -15.44 -10.22 4.14
C LYS A 18 -14.33 -9.41 4.81
N TYR A 19 -14.09 -8.19 4.33
CA TYR A 19 -13.04 -7.33 4.86
C TYR A 19 -13.40 -6.73 6.21
N TYR A 20 -14.68 -6.41 6.44
CA TYR A 20 -15.15 -5.93 7.74
C TYR A 20 -14.94 -6.97 8.84
N VAL A 21 -15.33 -8.24 8.58
CA VAL A 21 -15.09 -9.35 9.53
C VAL A 21 -13.60 -9.54 9.80
N LEU A 22 -12.76 -9.45 8.76
CA LEU A 22 -11.31 -9.56 8.91
C LEU A 22 -10.73 -8.40 9.74
N LEU A 23 -11.20 -7.18 9.48
CA LEU A 23 -10.78 -5.98 10.21
C LEU A 23 -11.19 -6.07 11.69
N ASP A 24 -12.43 -6.47 11.99
CA ASP A 24 -12.91 -6.64 13.36
C ASP A 24 -12.07 -7.68 14.12
N PHE A 25 -11.81 -8.84 13.50
CA PHE A 25 -10.95 -9.87 14.09
C PHE A 25 -9.54 -9.34 14.39
N VAL A 26 -9.00 -8.56 13.47
CA VAL A 26 -7.69 -7.92 13.61
C VAL A 26 -7.69 -6.88 14.73
N LEU A 27 -8.68 -5.99 14.78
CA LEU A 27 -8.80 -4.96 15.82
C LEU A 27 -8.96 -5.58 17.19
N TYR A 28 -9.77 -6.64 17.30
CA TYR A 28 -9.90 -7.43 18.52
C TYR A 28 -8.56 -8.04 18.95
N SER A 29 -7.84 -8.66 18.01
CA SER A 29 -6.51 -9.25 18.28
C SER A 29 -5.51 -8.18 18.75
N LEU A 30 -5.48 -7.02 18.11
CA LEU A 30 -4.63 -5.90 18.51
C LEU A 30 -5.01 -5.37 19.89
N HIS A 31 -6.31 -5.19 20.16
CA HIS A 31 -6.80 -4.76 21.48
C HIS A 31 -6.31 -5.70 22.58
N GLU A 32 -6.39 -7.00 22.37
CA GLU A 32 -5.92 -8.01 23.33
C GLU A 32 -4.39 -7.95 23.51
N ILE A 33 -3.64 -7.83 22.42
CA ILE A 33 -2.18 -7.70 22.42
C ILE A 33 -1.72 -6.43 23.16
N PHE A 34 -2.44 -5.32 22.99
CA PHE A 34 -2.12 -4.05 23.62
C PHE A 34 -2.75 -3.88 25.01
N SER A 35 -3.38 -4.92 25.57
CA SER A 35 -3.71 -4.94 26.99
C SER A 35 -2.42 -4.69 27.80
N THR A 36 -2.51 -3.83 28.81
CA THR A 36 -1.35 -3.38 29.60
C THR A 36 -0.55 -4.55 30.18
N ASP A 37 -1.24 -5.60 30.59
CA ASP A 37 -0.64 -6.77 31.21
C ASP A 37 0.12 -7.64 30.20
N PHE A 38 -0.43 -7.83 28.99
CA PHE A 38 0.26 -8.58 27.95
C PHE A 38 1.52 -7.84 27.47
N TYR A 39 1.40 -6.53 27.28
CA TYR A 39 2.48 -5.70 26.75
C TYR A 39 3.69 -5.66 27.69
N GLU A 40 3.48 -5.34 28.98
CA GLU A 40 4.58 -5.27 29.95
C GLU A 40 5.20 -6.65 30.22
N LYS A 41 4.38 -7.71 30.30
CA LYS A 41 4.85 -9.04 30.66
C LYS A 41 5.52 -9.77 29.50
N TYR A 42 4.96 -9.68 28.29
CA TYR A 42 5.41 -10.49 27.15
C TYR A 42 6.10 -9.66 26.07
N TYR A 43 5.51 -8.56 25.62
CA TYR A 43 6.05 -7.80 24.49
C TYR A 43 7.45 -7.25 24.79
N LYS A 44 7.66 -6.62 25.95
CA LYS A 44 8.97 -6.07 26.30
C LYS A 44 10.05 -7.12 26.54
N ASN A 45 9.67 -8.28 27.08
CA ASN A 45 10.63 -9.28 27.56
C ASN A 45 11.02 -10.30 26.48
N TYR A 46 10.21 -10.51 25.43
CA TYR A 46 10.47 -11.55 24.43
C TYR A 46 10.56 -10.98 23.01
N LEU A 47 11.76 -11.01 22.42
CA LEU A 47 12.02 -10.55 21.04
C LEU A 47 11.13 -11.26 20.01
N LEU A 48 10.89 -12.57 20.17
CA LEU A 48 10.04 -13.33 19.26
C LEU A 48 8.60 -12.79 19.22
N VAL A 49 8.06 -12.39 20.37
CA VAL A 49 6.72 -11.80 20.49
C VAL A 49 6.66 -10.46 19.75
N GLN A 50 7.70 -9.64 19.86
CA GLN A 50 7.80 -8.37 19.12
C GLN A 50 7.82 -8.59 17.61
N ILE A 51 8.62 -9.56 17.13
CA ILE A 51 8.69 -9.89 15.70
C ILE A 51 7.32 -10.32 15.17
N ILE A 52 6.63 -11.22 15.89
CA ILE A 52 5.30 -11.71 15.51
C ILE A 52 4.31 -10.55 15.44
N ILE A 53 4.26 -9.70 16.47
CA ILE A 53 3.32 -8.58 16.54
C ILE A 53 3.59 -7.53 15.46
N ASN A 54 4.86 -7.23 15.17
CA ASN A 54 5.22 -6.32 14.09
C ASN A 54 4.80 -6.87 12.71
N GLN A 55 4.99 -8.17 12.47
CA GLN A 55 4.53 -8.81 11.23
C GLN A 55 3.01 -8.78 11.12
N LEU A 56 2.29 -9.09 12.21
CA LEU A 56 0.84 -8.99 12.25
C LEU A 56 0.39 -7.56 11.95
N GLY A 57 0.98 -6.55 12.60
CA GLY A 57 0.70 -5.13 12.35
C GLY A 57 0.92 -4.74 10.89
N GLY A 58 2.01 -5.20 10.26
CA GLY A 58 2.26 -5.02 8.83
C GLY A 58 1.15 -5.63 7.95
N CYS A 59 0.69 -6.84 8.29
CA CYS A 59 -0.44 -7.49 7.61
C CYS A 59 -1.74 -6.68 7.77
N VAL A 60 -2.01 -6.12 8.96
CA VAL A 60 -3.18 -5.26 9.20
C VAL A 60 -3.17 -4.06 8.28
N VAL A 61 -2.05 -3.33 8.24
CA VAL A 61 -1.89 -2.13 7.41
C VAL A 61 -2.07 -2.49 5.93
N TYR A 62 -1.46 -3.59 5.47
CA TYR A 62 -1.63 -4.08 4.10
C TYR A 62 -3.10 -4.34 3.76
N LEU A 63 -3.81 -5.09 4.60
CA LEU A 63 -5.22 -5.44 4.39
C LEU A 63 -6.12 -4.20 4.43
N PHE A 64 -5.88 -3.27 5.35
CA PHE A 64 -6.61 -2.03 5.47
C PHE A 64 -6.47 -1.18 4.19
N LEU A 65 -5.25 -0.99 3.70
CA LEU A 65 -5.01 -0.24 2.46
C LEU A 65 -5.64 -0.93 1.24
N MET A 66 -5.46 -2.25 1.11
CA MET A 66 -6.09 -3.05 0.05
C MET A 66 -7.62 -2.89 0.06
N PHE A 67 -8.24 -2.95 1.23
CA PHE A 67 -9.69 -2.86 1.36
C PHE A 67 -10.23 -1.50 0.93
N ASN A 68 -9.67 -0.42 1.49
CA ASN A 68 -10.06 0.94 1.12
C ASN A 68 -9.86 1.17 -0.38
N TYR A 69 -8.77 0.65 -0.93
CA TYR A 69 -8.49 0.75 -2.35
C TYR A 69 -9.53 0.06 -3.23
N GLU A 70 -9.90 -1.18 -2.90
CA GLU A 70 -10.90 -1.92 -3.66
C GLU A 70 -12.28 -1.24 -3.63
N ILE A 71 -12.68 -0.65 -2.49
CA ILE A 71 -13.90 0.16 -2.41
C ILE A 71 -13.83 1.35 -3.39
N VAL A 72 -12.74 2.12 -3.35
CA VAL A 72 -12.56 3.28 -4.23
C VAL A 72 -12.55 2.84 -5.69
N ARG A 73 -11.81 1.79 -6.03
CA ARG A 73 -11.69 1.24 -7.37
C ARG A 73 -13.05 0.85 -7.96
N HIS A 74 -13.85 0.10 -7.20
CA HIS A 74 -15.20 -0.30 -7.62
C HIS A 74 -16.16 0.89 -7.70
N THR A 75 -16.05 1.85 -6.78
CA THR A 75 -16.87 3.08 -6.81
C THR A 75 -16.56 3.90 -8.06
N LEU A 76 -15.29 4.06 -8.41
CA LEU A 76 -14.87 4.74 -9.65
C LEU A 76 -15.36 4.01 -10.91
N CYS A 77 -15.26 2.68 -10.92
CA CYS A 77 -15.80 1.82 -11.99
C CYS A 77 -17.30 2.09 -12.21
N LEU A 78 -18.08 2.14 -11.13
CA LEU A 78 -19.52 2.40 -11.18
C LEU A 78 -19.86 3.83 -11.62
N LEU A 79 -19.19 4.84 -11.02
CA LEU A 79 -19.48 6.26 -11.30
C LEU A 79 -19.11 6.67 -12.72
N PHE A 80 -18.00 6.15 -13.25
CA PHE A 80 -17.48 6.54 -14.57
C PHE A 80 -17.76 5.52 -15.68
N ASN A 81 -18.47 4.44 -15.37
CA ASN A 81 -18.75 3.33 -16.30
C ASN A 81 -17.48 2.84 -17.03
N ARG A 82 -16.38 2.70 -16.29
CA ARG A 82 -15.09 2.25 -16.83
C ARG A 82 -14.80 0.82 -16.41
N PRO A 83 -14.18 0.00 -17.28
CA PRO A 83 -13.76 -1.34 -16.91
C PRO A 83 -12.70 -1.31 -15.79
N LEU A 84 -12.80 -2.28 -14.87
CA LEU A 84 -11.99 -2.38 -13.66
C LEU A 84 -10.49 -2.58 -13.99
N GLU A 85 -10.21 -3.18 -15.13
CA GLU A 85 -8.87 -3.47 -15.66
C GLU A 85 -8.08 -2.20 -16.01
N LEU A 86 -8.76 -1.08 -16.26
CA LEU A 86 -8.09 0.20 -16.54
C LEU A 86 -7.60 0.91 -15.28
N ILE A 87 -8.11 0.52 -14.11
CA ILE A 87 -7.66 1.07 -12.84
C ILE A 87 -6.51 0.16 -12.34
N PRO A 88 -5.27 0.67 -12.25
CA PRO A 88 -4.10 -0.16 -11.93
C PRO A 88 -4.22 -0.78 -10.55
N ASP A 89 -3.66 -1.95 -10.31
CA ASP A 89 -3.66 -2.53 -8.96
C ASP A 89 -2.78 -1.71 -8.01
N LEU A 90 -3.21 -1.56 -6.75
CA LEU A 90 -2.44 -0.82 -5.75
C LEU A 90 -1.15 -1.55 -5.34
N PHE A 91 -1.17 -2.88 -5.35
CA PHE A 91 -0.05 -3.71 -4.93
C PHE A 91 0.22 -4.82 -5.93
N ASN A 92 1.49 -5.08 -6.24
CA ASN A 92 1.92 -6.15 -7.13
C ASN A 92 2.59 -7.31 -6.37
N LYS A 93 1.79 -8.03 -5.57
CA LYS A 93 2.24 -9.19 -4.78
C LYS A 93 3.49 -8.88 -3.92
N PRO A 94 3.46 -7.87 -3.04
CA PRO A 94 4.63 -7.41 -2.29
C PRO A 94 5.21 -8.49 -1.35
N TYR A 95 4.37 -9.42 -0.90
CA TYR A 95 4.78 -10.56 -0.07
C TYR A 95 5.70 -11.57 -0.79
N ARG A 96 5.87 -11.46 -2.11
CA ARG A 96 6.82 -12.29 -2.89
C ARG A 96 8.19 -11.63 -3.08
N ALA A 97 8.41 -10.48 -2.46
CA ALA A 97 9.64 -9.74 -2.65
C ALA A 97 10.86 -10.49 -2.07
N ILE A 98 11.98 -10.46 -2.80
CA ILE A 98 13.24 -11.09 -2.38
C ILE A 98 14.24 -10.10 -1.76
N SER A 99 13.92 -8.81 -1.79
CA SER A 99 14.71 -7.73 -1.20
C SER A 99 13.82 -6.55 -0.82
N PRO A 100 14.27 -5.63 0.05
CA PRO A 100 13.53 -4.41 0.36
C PRO A 100 13.20 -3.58 -0.91
N ILE A 101 14.17 -3.46 -1.82
CA ILE A 101 13.99 -2.74 -3.08
C ILE A 101 12.87 -3.36 -3.92
N ASP A 102 12.87 -4.69 -4.03
CA ASP A 102 11.81 -5.42 -4.75
C ASP A 102 10.44 -5.27 -4.06
N PHE A 103 10.41 -5.24 -2.72
CA PHE A 103 9.18 -5.06 -1.93
C PHE A 103 8.49 -3.76 -2.26
N TRP A 104 9.19 -2.65 -2.12
CA TRP A 104 8.57 -1.36 -2.35
C TRP A 104 8.34 -1.08 -3.84
N SER A 105 9.13 -1.69 -4.74
CA SER A 105 8.82 -1.66 -6.17
C SER A 105 7.43 -2.24 -6.48
N ARG A 106 6.90 -3.11 -5.61
CA ARG A 106 5.58 -3.76 -5.66
C ARG A 106 4.55 -3.15 -4.71
N TRP A 107 4.99 -2.31 -3.78
CA TRP A 107 4.15 -1.67 -2.78
C TRP A 107 3.54 -0.40 -3.36
N HIS A 108 2.26 -0.14 -3.08
CA HIS A 108 1.59 1.15 -3.29
C HIS A 108 1.89 1.85 -4.64
N GLN A 109 1.63 1.16 -5.75
CA GLN A 109 2.02 1.57 -7.12
C GLN A 109 1.49 2.94 -7.53
N ILE A 110 0.26 3.27 -7.12
CA ILE A 110 -0.34 4.58 -7.41
C ILE A 110 0.47 5.69 -6.78
N PHE A 111 0.79 5.57 -5.49
CA PHE A 111 1.60 6.57 -4.80
C PHE A 111 2.97 6.72 -5.43
N LYS A 112 3.63 5.60 -5.77
CA LYS A 112 4.90 5.61 -6.50
C LYS A 112 4.80 6.40 -7.80
N ASN A 113 3.81 6.08 -8.63
CA ASN A 113 3.60 6.76 -9.91
C ASN A 113 3.27 8.24 -9.72
N THR A 114 2.39 8.58 -8.76
CA THR A 114 2.04 9.96 -8.42
C THR A 114 3.27 10.74 -7.97
N TRP A 115 4.12 10.17 -7.12
CA TRP A 115 5.37 10.80 -6.69
C TRP A 115 6.34 11.02 -7.84
N ILE A 116 6.51 10.00 -8.70
CA ILE A 116 7.39 10.11 -9.86
C ILE A 116 6.90 11.25 -10.79
N GLU A 117 5.61 11.27 -11.11
CA GLU A 117 5.04 12.22 -12.06
C GLU A 117 4.94 13.64 -11.50
N LEU A 118 4.48 13.80 -10.25
CA LEU A 118 4.14 15.11 -9.69
C LEU A 118 5.29 15.76 -8.91
N ILE A 119 6.22 14.98 -8.38
CA ILE A 119 7.30 15.50 -7.53
C ILE A 119 8.63 15.31 -8.26
N PHE A 120 8.94 14.07 -8.64
CA PHE A 120 10.28 13.76 -9.14
C PHE A 120 10.56 14.38 -10.51
N LYS A 121 9.67 14.20 -11.49
CA LYS A 121 9.87 14.76 -12.84
C LYS A 121 9.99 16.29 -12.84
N PRO A 122 9.13 17.06 -12.13
CA PRO A 122 9.28 18.51 -12.06
C PRO A 122 10.59 18.94 -11.40
N ILE A 123 10.98 18.31 -10.28
CA ILE A 123 12.23 18.64 -9.58
C ILE A 123 13.44 18.31 -10.46
N SER A 124 13.46 17.14 -11.08
CA SER A 124 14.52 16.74 -12.01
C SER A 124 14.66 17.71 -13.17
N THR A 125 13.54 18.13 -13.76
CA THR A 125 13.51 19.12 -14.84
C THR A 125 14.08 20.46 -14.36
N LEU A 126 13.68 20.93 -13.17
CA LEU A 126 14.15 22.19 -12.60
C LEU A 126 15.65 22.15 -12.30
N ILE A 127 16.15 21.06 -11.70
CA ILE A 127 17.58 20.88 -11.43
C ILE A 127 18.39 20.82 -12.73
N CYS A 128 17.95 20.03 -13.71
CA CYS A 128 18.65 19.92 -15.00
C CYS A 128 18.65 21.24 -15.78
N HIS A 129 17.61 22.06 -15.63
CA HIS A 129 17.55 23.38 -16.26
C HIS A 129 18.50 24.38 -15.58
N HIS A 130 18.57 24.41 -14.25
CA HIS A 130 19.37 25.40 -13.51
C HIS A 130 20.83 24.99 -13.31
N TRP A 131 21.14 23.69 -13.29
CA TRP A 131 22.49 23.16 -13.15
C TRP A 131 22.81 22.12 -14.25
N PRO A 132 23.02 22.55 -15.50
CA PRO A 132 23.30 21.65 -16.61
C PRO A 132 24.63 20.90 -16.47
N TYR A 133 25.57 21.44 -15.68
CA TYR A 133 26.87 20.83 -15.39
C TYR A 133 26.86 19.92 -14.16
N LEU A 134 25.69 19.74 -13.50
CA LEU A 134 25.61 18.81 -12.39
C LEU A 134 26.01 17.41 -12.90
N PRO A 135 27.00 16.76 -12.28
CA PRO A 135 27.41 15.43 -12.69
C PRO A 135 26.19 14.51 -12.75
N LYS A 136 26.01 13.81 -13.88
CA LYS A 136 24.83 12.95 -14.10
C LYS A 136 24.61 11.97 -12.94
N PHE A 137 25.67 11.54 -12.25
CA PHE A 137 25.56 10.66 -11.09
C PHE A 137 24.84 11.29 -9.88
N ILE A 138 24.86 12.61 -9.71
CA ILE A 138 24.11 13.30 -8.64
C ILE A 138 22.63 13.39 -9.01
N SER A 139 22.32 13.66 -10.28
CA SER A 139 20.94 13.60 -10.79
C SER A 139 20.37 12.18 -10.68
N TYR A 140 21.15 11.16 -11.06
CA TYR A 140 20.80 9.76 -10.83
C TYR A 140 20.79 9.37 -9.35
N GLY A 141 21.60 10.01 -8.51
CA GLY A 141 21.64 9.79 -7.07
C GLY A 141 20.40 10.32 -6.37
N ILE A 142 19.93 11.52 -6.74
CA ILE A 142 18.67 12.10 -6.26
C ILE A 142 17.50 11.26 -6.80
N SER A 143 17.56 10.83 -8.06
CA SER A 143 16.59 9.87 -8.62
C SER A 143 16.54 8.57 -7.85
N SER A 144 17.70 7.96 -7.62
CA SER A 144 17.85 6.70 -6.91
C SER A 144 17.45 6.83 -5.44
N MET A 145 17.76 7.95 -4.76
CA MET A 145 17.36 8.20 -3.38
C MET A 145 15.86 8.48 -3.26
N CYS A 146 15.26 9.24 -4.17
CA CYS A 146 13.80 9.43 -4.19
C CYS A 146 13.09 8.12 -4.55
N VAL A 147 13.69 7.31 -5.43
CA VAL A 147 13.23 5.94 -5.67
C VAL A 147 13.38 5.15 -4.39
N PHE A 148 14.51 5.09 -3.69
CA PHE A 148 14.73 4.40 -2.39
C PHE A 148 13.91 4.93 -1.20
N LEU A 149 13.38 6.15 -1.28
CA LEU A 149 12.44 6.68 -0.29
C LEU A 149 10.99 6.25 -0.59
N VAL A 150 10.76 5.71 -1.78
CA VAL A 150 9.46 5.24 -2.31
C VAL A 150 9.53 3.75 -2.75
N SER A 151 10.72 3.14 -2.68
CA SER A 151 11.22 1.83 -3.15
C SER A 151 12.10 1.23 -2.05
#